data_AF-A0AAD6X492-F1
#
_entry.id   AF-A0AAD6X492-F1
#
_cell.length_a   1.000
_cell.length_b   1.000
_cell.length_c   1.000
_cell.angle_alpha   90.00
_cell.angle_beta   90.00
_cell.angle_gamma   90.00
#
_symmetry.space_group_name_H-M   'P 1'
#
loop_
_entity.id
_entity.type
_entity.pdbx_description
1 polymer ?
#
loop_
_entity_poly.entity_id
_entity_poly.type
_entity_poly.pdbx_seq_one_letter_code
_entity_poly.pdbx_strand_id
1 'polypeptide(L)'
;MDHCFRLVDLPPELLVHIFTFLPKDAIHCCRQTSRYLCEFIESSIELRYQVARELAYVTDNPASILPISERIARLSARESGFSNMTPSWVRTIPVPFRTAGLYELSGGLFWLGESGRQALRYVVLPTEPPGTSSPPIQWERIASSSSQSRIIDFGLAIDEHDLVVIATFTPTAPVKQLEALPLIQALAVSPGVVKLEFVTVSSPSGPHPQAKGSIEFPPSHWGIPSAIILECVGDILVFIVAYPRAPLVPDHVYIYNWKAGMLLWELTAENSTYFGAVFLSTDVLMLPNTTTATLELWLLTAGQTAPVLTLHLPRLVPGTRIANMTARGEPNPSVSGRKNPRMPFHSSVEDSIIVFNITFPAPPNVFTPVFLFFVHRRTLLSLLAAHPTPGDALNYADWGPDICRWINAGGLVTDWITTTSGQRCIALPVREPASFLVLDFNPLTVHAASSVLPAEDDPFEDYGIWAEAVGSRLPVHVMSSRQQYNSYNGVSLDDARIIAFKVRFFFLSLSRRC
;
A
#
# COMPACT_ATOMS: atom_id res chain seq x y z
N MET A 1 -40.26 12.15 -44.90
CA MET A 1 -39.01 11.36 -45.01
C MET A 1 -38.27 11.60 -43.70
N ASP A 2 -38.48 10.72 -42.73
CA ASP A 2 -37.75 10.79 -41.46
C ASP A 2 -36.32 10.32 -41.72
N HIS A 3 -35.40 11.27 -41.86
CA HIS A 3 -33.98 10.94 -41.85
C HIS A 3 -33.62 10.47 -40.43
N CYS A 4 -33.66 9.16 -40.23
CA CYS A 4 -33.11 8.54 -39.04
C CYS A 4 -31.59 8.76 -39.08
N PHE A 5 -31.11 9.71 -38.27
CA PHE A 5 -29.68 10.00 -38.11
C PHE A 5 -29.03 8.77 -37.46
N ARG A 6 -28.06 8.13 -38.13
CA ARG A 6 -27.36 6.97 -37.57
C ARG A 6 -26.03 7.43 -36.97
N LEU A 7 -25.59 6.71 -35.94
CA LEU A 7 -24.32 7.00 -35.27
C LEU A 7 -23.15 7.12 -36.25
N VAL A 8 -23.07 6.20 -37.21
CA VAL A 8 -22.00 6.15 -38.23
C VAL A 8 -22.05 7.29 -39.26
N ASP A 9 -23.12 8.08 -39.27
CA ASP A 9 -23.23 9.25 -40.15
C ASP A 9 -22.54 10.49 -39.53
N LEU A 10 -22.03 10.39 -38.29
CA LEU A 10 -21.25 11.45 -37.62
C LEU A 10 -19.81 11.54 -38.16
N PRO A 11 -19.20 12.75 -38.13
CA PRO A 11 -17.76 12.93 -38.36
C PRO A 11 -16.90 12.03 -37.46
N PRO A 12 -15.78 11.47 -37.97
CA PRO A 12 -14.87 10.62 -37.20
C PRO A 12 -14.43 11.21 -35.86
N GLU A 13 -14.19 12.52 -35.79
CA GLU A 13 -13.75 13.20 -34.57
C GLU A 13 -14.84 13.19 -33.49
N LEU A 14 -16.11 13.35 -33.89
CA LEU A 14 -17.24 13.25 -32.97
C LEU A 14 -17.47 11.81 -32.53
N LEU A 15 -17.27 10.84 -33.43
CA LEU A 15 -17.30 9.43 -33.07
C LEU A 15 -16.21 9.08 -32.05
N VAL A 16 -14.96 9.53 -32.23
CA VAL A 16 -13.89 9.31 -31.25
C VAL A 16 -14.32 9.92 -29.91
N HIS A 17 -14.77 11.18 -29.92
CA HIS A 17 -15.18 11.86 -28.69
C HIS A 17 -16.32 11.12 -27.96
N ILE A 18 -17.37 10.70 -28.67
CA ILE A 18 -18.47 9.92 -28.08
C ILE A 18 -17.94 8.62 -27.48
N PHE A 19 -17.09 7.90 -28.21
CA PHE A 19 -16.56 6.61 -27.77
C PHE A 19 -15.61 6.77 -26.58
N THR A 20 -15.00 7.95 -26.39
CA THR A 20 -14.20 8.22 -25.19
C THR A 20 -14.98 8.28 -23.88
N PHE A 21 -16.31 8.41 -23.94
CA PHE A 21 -17.19 8.33 -22.78
C PHE A 21 -17.80 6.95 -22.54
N LEU A 22 -17.58 6.00 -23.45
CA LEU A 22 -18.11 4.65 -23.32
C LEU A 22 -17.19 3.79 -22.43
N PRO A 23 -17.74 2.94 -21.55
CA PRO A 23 -16.94 1.94 -20.84
C PRO A 23 -16.44 0.85 -21.80
N LYS A 24 -15.35 0.15 -21.45
CA LYS A 24 -14.75 -0.93 -22.27
C LYS A 24 -15.76 -1.94 -22.80
N ASP A 25 -16.74 -2.32 -21.99
CA ASP A 25 -17.71 -3.35 -22.37
C ASP A 25 -18.61 -2.85 -23.50
N ALA A 26 -19.00 -1.57 -23.45
CA ALA A 26 -19.74 -0.92 -24.53
C ALA A 26 -18.86 -0.76 -25.78
N ILE A 27 -17.60 -0.34 -25.63
CA ILE A 27 -16.65 -0.26 -26.77
C ILE A 27 -16.47 -1.65 -27.41
N HIS A 28 -16.33 -2.70 -26.61
CA HIS A 28 -16.22 -4.07 -27.10
C HIS A 28 -17.47 -4.51 -27.85
N CYS A 29 -18.66 -4.24 -27.31
CA CYS A 29 -19.93 -4.49 -28.00
C CYS A 29 -19.98 -3.74 -29.34
N CYS A 30 -19.59 -2.46 -29.38
CA CYS A 30 -19.55 -1.67 -30.61
C CYS A 30 -18.65 -2.33 -31.68
N ARG A 31 -17.48 -2.86 -31.31
CA ARG A 31 -16.60 -3.61 -32.24
C ARG A 31 -17.31 -4.81 -32.86
N GLN A 32 -18.17 -5.49 -32.10
CA GLN A 32 -18.87 -6.68 -32.55
C GLN A 32 -20.10 -6.37 -33.44
N THR A 33 -20.60 -5.14 -33.43
CA THR A 33 -21.81 -4.76 -34.18
C THR A 33 -21.58 -4.47 -35.66
N SER A 34 -20.38 -4.01 -36.05
CA SER A 34 -20.08 -3.63 -37.44
C SER A 34 -18.58 -3.65 -37.73
N ARG A 35 -18.21 -4.08 -38.95
CA ARG A 35 -16.81 -3.99 -39.44
C ARG A 35 -16.28 -2.56 -39.43
N TYR A 36 -17.12 -1.60 -39.83
CA TYR A 36 -16.75 -0.18 -39.81
C TYR A 36 -16.37 0.28 -38.40
N LEU A 37 -17.20 -0.03 -37.39
CA LEU A 37 -16.92 0.36 -36.01
C LEU A 37 -15.70 -0.38 -35.44
N CYS A 38 -15.50 -1.65 -35.82
CA CYS A 38 -14.31 -2.40 -35.44
C CYS A 38 -13.03 -1.73 -35.99
N GLU A 39 -12.98 -1.47 -37.30
CA GLU A 39 -11.85 -0.82 -37.97
C GLU A 39 -11.64 0.60 -37.43
N PHE A 40 -12.72 1.35 -37.19
CA PHE A 40 -12.65 2.69 -36.63
C PHE A 40 -11.99 2.70 -35.23
N ILE A 41 -12.45 1.85 -34.31
CA ILE A 41 -11.88 1.72 -32.96
C ILE A 41 -10.41 1.28 -33.03
N GLU A 42 -10.07 0.37 -33.95
CA GLU A 42 -8.70 -0.11 -34.12
C GLU A 42 -7.76 0.92 -34.80
N SER A 43 -8.31 1.84 -35.57
CA SER A 43 -7.54 2.90 -36.25
C SER A 43 -7.29 4.12 -35.36
N SER A 44 -8.19 4.44 -34.42
CA SER A 44 -8.02 5.58 -33.49
C SER A 44 -7.02 5.25 -32.39
N ILE A 45 -6.00 6.10 -32.26
CA ILE A 45 -4.96 5.95 -31.22
C ILE A 45 -5.52 6.24 -29.82
N GLU A 46 -6.46 7.18 -29.71
CA GLU A 46 -7.15 7.55 -28.48
C GLU A 46 -7.99 6.40 -27.94
N LEU A 47 -8.82 5.79 -28.81
CA LEU A 47 -9.68 4.66 -28.43
C LEU A 47 -8.85 3.43 -28.09
N ARG A 48 -7.80 3.15 -28.86
CA ARG A 48 -6.84 2.09 -28.53
C ARG A 48 -6.19 2.30 -27.17
N TYR A 49 -5.78 3.53 -26.86
CA TYR A 49 -5.16 3.83 -25.57
C TYR A 49 -6.16 3.67 -24.43
N GLN A 50 -7.40 4.13 -24.59
CA GLN A 50 -8.44 3.92 -23.61
C GLN A 50 -8.69 2.44 -23.34
N VAL A 51 -8.90 1.63 -24.39
CA VAL A 51 -9.08 0.18 -24.24
C VAL A 51 -7.88 -0.44 -23.52
N ALA A 52 -6.64 -0.10 -23.91
CA ALA A 52 -5.45 -0.63 -23.27
C ALA A 52 -5.39 -0.28 -21.77
N ARG A 53 -5.75 0.95 -21.39
CA ARG A 53 -5.78 1.38 -19.98
C ARG A 53 -6.81 0.62 -19.16
N GLU A 54 -8.02 0.46 -19.70
CA GLU A 54 -9.11 -0.24 -19.01
C GLU A 54 -8.86 -1.76 -18.87
N LEU A 55 -8.12 -2.36 -19.82
CA LEU A 55 -7.68 -3.76 -19.72
C LEU A 55 -6.61 -3.94 -18.63
N ALA A 56 -5.73 -2.95 -18.46
CA ALA A 56 -4.64 -2.98 -17.48
C ALA A 56 -5.01 -2.38 -16.11
N TYR A 57 -6.26 -1.96 -15.92
CA TYR A 57 -6.75 -1.27 -14.70
C TYR A 57 -5.84 -0.10 -14.28
N VAL A 58 -5.54 0.77 -15.24
CA VAL A 58 -4.76 2.00 -15.02
C VAL A 58 -5.53 3.26 -15.37
N THR A 59 -5.22 4.34 -14.66
CA THR A 59 -5.72 5.68 -14.95
C THR A 59 -4.70 6.45 -15.78
N ASP A 60 -5.17 7.26 -16.73
CA ASP A 60 -4.27 8.14 -17.50
C ASP A 60 -3.62 9.18 -16.58
N ASN A 61 -2.39 9.57 -16.92
CA ASN A 61 -1.81 10.78 -16.39
C ASN A 61 -1.96 11.92 -17.43
N PRO A 62 -2.94 12.83 -17.26
CA PRO A 62 -3.11 13.94 -18.19
C PRO A 62 -1.92 14.90 -18.18
N ALA A 63 -1.14 14.94 -17.10
CA ALA A 63 0.08 15.75 -17.00
C ALA A 63 1.25 15.14 -17.79
N SER A 64 1.09 13.93 -18.36
CA SER A 64 2.19 13.29 -19.06
C SER A 64 2.56 14.02 -20.35
N ILE A 65 3.85 14.28 -20.52
CA ILE A 65 4.40 14.93 -21.74
C ILE A 65 4.56 13.95 -22.91
N LEU A 66 4.30 12.66 -22.69
CA LEU A 66 4.51 11.62 -23.69
C LEU A 66 3.34 11.57 -24.68
N PRO A 67 3.61 11.45 -26.00
CA PRO A 67 2.57 11.19 -27.00
C PRO A 67 1.81 9.88 -26.71
N ILE A 68 0.52 9.81 -27.08
CA ILE A 68 -0.33 8.63 -26.81
C ILE A 68 0.29 7.33 -27.34
N SER A 69 0.95 7.37 -28.51
CA SER A 69 1.65 6.21 -29.07
C SER A 69 2.73 5.66 -28.13
N GLU A 70 3.53 6.54 -27.52
CA GLU A 70 4.55 6.18 -26.53
C GLU A 70 3.90 5.68 -25.23
N ARG A 71 2.77 6.27 -24.82
CA ARG A 71 2.02 5.78 -23.65
C ARG A 71 1.54 4.34 -23.85
N ILE A 72 0.97 4.03 -25.03
CA ILE A 72 0.55 2.66 -25.39
C ILE A 72 1.76 1.72 -25.39
N ALA A 73 2.87 2.13 -26.01
CA ALA A 73 4.07 1.31 -26.07
C ALA A 73 4.61 0.95 -24.67
N ARG A 74 4.68 1.94 -23.77
CA ARG A 74 5.10 1.75 -22.37
C ARG A 74 4.13 0.86 -21.60
N LEU A 75 2.82 1.03 -21.79
CA LEU A 75 1.81 0.16 -21.15
C LEU A 75 1.95 -1.27 -21.62
N SER A 76 2.04 -1.48 -22.94
CA SER A 76 2.21 -2.81 -23.52
C SER A 76 3.51 -3.49 -23.05
N ALA A 77 4.60 -2.73 -22.96
CA ALA A 77 5.88 -3.25 -22.45
C ALA A 77 5.78 -3.65 -20.97
N ARG A 78 5.09 -2.84 -20.15
CA ARG A 78 4.85 -3.16 -18.74
C ARG A 78 4.03 -4.45 -18.58
N GLU A 79 2.88 -4.55 -19.25
CA GLU A 79 2.00 -5.72 -19.13
C GLU A 79 2.68 -7.00 -19.67
N SER A 80 3.46 -6.87 -20.75
CA SER A 80 4.29 -7.97 -21.29
C SER A 80 5.40 -8.38 -20.31
N GLY A 81 6.02 -7.41 -19.63
CA GLY A 81 7.08 -7.66 -18.66
C GLY A 81 6.59 -8.46 -17.44
N PHE A 82 5.43 -8.09 -16.89
CA PHE A 82 4.80 -8.82 -15.78
C PHE A 82 4.32 -10.20 -16.21
N SER A 83 3.59 -10.31 -17.33
CA SER A 83 3.09 -11.61 -17.82
C SER A 83 4.21 -12.62 -18.12
N ASN A 84 5.34 -12.14 -18.66
CA ASN A 84 6.49 -13.01 -18.96
C ASN A 84 7.49 -13.12 -17.80
N MET A 85 7.27 -12.40 -16.70
CA MET A 85 8.20 -12.28 -15.56
C MET A 85 9.66 -12.07 -16.00
N THR A 86 9.86 -11.23 -17.01
CA THR A 86 11.16 -10.95 -17.61
C THR A 86 11.40 -9.45 -17.59
N PRO A 87 12.36 -8.96 -16.78
CA PRO A 87 12.65 -7.53 -16.72
C PRO A 87 13.24 -7.06 -18.04
N SER A 88 12.81 -5.88 -18.51
CA SER A 88 13.40 -5.24 -19.70
C SER A 88 14.86 -4.84 -19.48
N TRP A 89 15.23 -4.52 -18.24
CA TRP A 89 16.60 -4.28 -17.80
C TRP A 89 16.70 -4.42 -16.27
N VAL A 90 17.93 -4.55 -15.76
CA VAL A 90 18.21 -4.65 -14.32
C VAL A 90 19.29 -3.65 -13.93
N ARG A 91 19.14 -3.01 -12.77
CA ARG A 91 20.16 -2.10 -12.20
C ARG A 91 20.32 -2.35 -10.71
N THR A 92 21.58 -2.35 -10.26
CA THR A 92 21.91 -2.43 -8.83
C THR A 92 22.17 -1.03 -8.29
N ILE A 93 21.54 -0.69 -7.16
CA ILE A 93 21.73 0.58 -6.46
C ILE A 93 22.53 0.30 -5.18
N PRO A 94 23.78 0.78 -5.06
CA PRO A 94 24.54 0.63 -3.82
C PRO A 94 23.91 1.50 -2.72
N VAL A 95 23.94 1.02 -1.48
CA VAL A 95 23.51 1.77 -0.28
C VAL A 95 24.77 2.15 0.50
N PRO A 96 25.24 3.41 0.43
CA PRO A 96 26.53 3.82 0.98
C PRO A 96 26.51 4.13 2.49
N PHE A 97 25.44 3.75 3.19
CA PHE A 97 25.23 4.02 4.62
C PHE A 97 24.61 2.80 5.30
N ARG A 98 24.67 2.76 6.63
CA ARG A 98 23.99 1.72 7.43
C ARG A 98 22.52 2.11 7.61
N THR A 99 21.60 1.17 7.42
CA THR A 99 20.15 1.41 7.48
C THR A 99 19.56 1.15 8.89
N ALA A 100 18.35 1.65 9.17
CA ALA A 100 17.71 1.61 10.51
C ALA A 100 16.33 0.93 10.59
N GLY A 101 16.01 0.00 9.68
CA GLY A 101 14.74 -0.74 9.70
C GLY A 101 13.51 0.10 9.32
N LEU A 102 13.71 1.34 8.86
CA LEU A 102 12.68 2.21 8.29
C LEU A 102 12.88 2.25 6.78
N TYR A 103 11.80 2.13 6.02
CA TYR A 103 11.81 2.24 4.57
C TYR A 103 10.40 2.55 4.08
N GLU A 104 10.31 3.11 2.88
CA GLU A 104 9.04 3.39 2.21
C GLU A 104 9.26 3.50 0.69
N LEU A 105 8.18 3.33 -0.08
CA LEU A 105 8.19 3.42 -1.53
C LEU A 105 6.96 4.21 -2.00
N SER A 106 7.17 5.40 -2.58
CA SER A 106 6.07 6.23 -3.11
C SER A 106 6.58 7.19 -4.18
N GLY A 107 5.77 7.49 -5.20
CA GLY A 107 6.11 8.46 -6.25
C GLY A 107 7.38 8.13 -7.05
N GLY A 108 7.78 6.86 -7.11
CA GLY A 108 9.04 6.42 -7.71
C GLY A 108 10.30 6.79 -6.90
N LEU A 109 10.14 7.21 -5.65
CA LEU A 109 11.21 7.41 -4.68
C LEU A 109 11.29 6.20 -3.75
N PHE A 110 12.49 5.73 -3.50
CA PHE A 110 12.74 4.71 -2.48
C PHE A 110 13.45 5.32 -1.28
N TRP A 111 12.94 5.04 -0.08
CA TRP A 111 13.36 5.67 1.17
C TRP A 111 13.95 4.64 2.13
N LEU A 112 14.95 5.06 2.90
CA LEU A 112 15.61 4.29 3.94
C LEU A 112 15.96 5.17 5.14
N GLY A 113 15.72 4.70 6.35
CA GLY A 113 16.25 5.32 7.57
C GLY A 113 17.74 5.06 7.73
N GLU A 114 18.50 6.07 8.13
CA GLU A 114 19.92 5.96 8.49
C GLU A 114 20.10 5.39 9.91
N SER A 115 21.11 4.53 10.10
CA SER A 115 21.52 3.99 11.41
C SER A 115 21.64 5.09 12.46
N GLY A 116 21.17 4.81 13.67
CA GLY A 116 21.03 5.83 14.71
C GLY A 116 19.78 6.70 14.57
N ARG A 117 18.96 6.51 13.52
CA ARG A 117 17.65 7.14 13.34
C ARG A 117 17.69 8.67 13.38
N GLN A 118 18.75 9.28 12.86
CA GLN A 118 18.91 10.75 12.82
C GLN A 118 18.60 11.36 11.45
N ALA A 119 18.33 10.53 10.44
CA ALA A 119 17.98 11.02 9.12
C ALA A 119 17.26 9.94 8.30
N LEU A 120 16.52 10.41 7.31
CA LEU A 120 16.06 9.61 6.18
C LEU A 120 16.99 9.84 4.99
N ARG A 121 17.11 8.83 4.15
CA ARG A 121 17.78 8.88 2.86
C ARG A 121 16.80 8.42 1.79
N TYR A 122 16.83 9.06 0.63
CA TYR A 122 16.01 8.62 -0.48
C TYR A 122 16.75 8.70 -1.81
N VAL A 123 16.23 7.97 -2.79
CA VAL A 123 16.76 7.94 -4.14
C VAL A 123 15.61 7.94 -5.14
N VAL A 124 15.75 8.71 -6.21
CA VAL A 124 14.87 8.61 -7.38
C VAL A 124 15.18 7.32 -8.12
N LEU A 125 14.20 6.43 -8.21
CA LEU A 125 14.40 5.15 -8.87
C LEU A 125 14.52 5.36 -10.39
N PRO A 126 15.52 4.77 -11.06
CA PRO A 126 15.70 4.91 -12.50
C PRO A 126 14.52 4.33 -13.30
N THR A 127 14.08 5.04 -14.33
CA THR A 127 13.02 4.59 -15.26
C THR A 127 13.57 4.13 -16.60
N GLU A 128 14.85 4.42 -16.87
CA GLU A 128 15.54 4.12 -18.12
C GLU A 128 16.76 3.22 -17.85
N PRO A 129 17.20 2.41 -18.84
CA PRO A 129 18.29 1.48 -18.67
C PRO A 129 19.64 2.18 -18.43
N PRO A 130 20.62 1.48 -17.79
CA PRO A 130 21.98 2.00 -17.60
C PRO A 130 22.63 2.42 -18.93
N GLY A 131 23.40 3.51 -18.93
CA GLY A 131 24.10 4.01 -20.12
C GLY A 131 23.30 4.98 -21.00
N THR A 132 22.00 5.17 -20.70
CA THR A 132 21.24 6.33 -21.19
C THR A 132 21.74 7.61 -20.52
N SER A 133 21.38 8.79 -21.03
CA SER A 133 21.65 10.11 -20.44
C SER A 133 20.96 10.35 -19.07
N SER A 134 20.61 9.29 -18.37
CA SER A 134 20.08 9.30 -17.01
C SER A 134 21.11 9.90 -16.05
N PRO A 135 20.68 10.76 -15.10
CA PRO A 135 21.58 11.28 -14.08
C PRO A 135 22.18 10.15 -13.23
N PRO A 136 23.35 10.39 -12.62
CA PRO A 136 23.94 9.45 -11.68
C PRO A 136 22.96 9.19 -10.52
N ILE A 137 22.98 7.96 -9.99
CA ILE A 137 22.19 7.66 -8.80
C ILE A 137 22.79 8.41 -7.62
N GLN A 138 21.98 9.26 -7.01
CA GLN A 138 22.34 10.04 -5.84
C GLN A 138 21.35 9.79 -4.72
N TRP A 139 21.87 9.44 -3.55
CA TRP A 139 21.09 9.36 -2.32
C TRP A 139 21.03 10.73 -1.67
N GLU A 140 19.83 11.28 -1.56
CA GLU A 140 19.55 12.51 -0.86
C GLU A 140 19.33 12.26 0.62
N ARG A 141 19.47 13.30 1.46
CA ARG A 141 19.43 13.22 2.92
C ARG A 141 18.49 14.25 3.52
N ILE A 142 17.56 13.78 4.35
CA ILE A 142 16.74 14.64 5.23
C ILE A 142 17.12 14.35 6.68
N ALA A 143 17.70 15.33 7.35
CA ALA A 143 18.11 15.21 8.74
C ALA A 143 16.93 15.43 9.69
N SER A 144 16.97 14.77 10.85
CA SER A 144 16.17 15.13 12.02
C SER A 144 16.43 16.59 12.42
N SER A 145 15.39 17.28 12.90
CA SER A 145 15.46 18.68 13.33
C SER A 145 16.45 18.94 14.47
N SER A 146 16.74 17.92 15.29
CA SER A 146 17.69 17.99 16.39
C SER A 146 18.57 16.75 16.46
N SER A 147 19.80 16.92 17.00
CA SER A 147 20.76 15.85 17.27
C SER A 147 20.29 14.89 18.38
N GLN A 148 19.35 15.32 19.22
CA GLN A 148 18.75 14.51 20.29
C GLN A 148 17.53 13.73 19.82
N SER A 149 16.83 14.23 18.81
CA SER A 149 15.62 13.61 18.27
C SER A 149 15.95 12.40 17.41
N ARG A 150 15.07 11.40 17.45
CA ARG A 150 15.22 10.14 16.71
C ARG A 150 13.97 9.90 15.88
N ILE A 151 14.15 9.62 14.60
CA ILE A 151 13.07 9.29 13.68
C ILE A 151 12.53 7.91 14.08
N ILE A 152 11.26 7.90 14.49
CA ILE A 152 10.58 6.68 14.92
C ILE A 152 9.82 6.06 13.76
N ASP A 153 9.23 6.89 12.90
CA ASP A 153 8.58 6.48 11.66
C ASP A 153 8.40 7.66 10.70
N PHE A 154 7.93 7.41 9.48
CA PHE A 154 7.56 8.46 8.52
C PHE A 154 6.46 8.00 7.55
N GLY A 155 5.62 8.93 7.13
CA GLY A 155 4.57 8.71 6.12
C GLY A 155 4.77 9.63 4.91
N LEU A 156 4.23 9.23 3.75
CA LEU A 156 4.44 9.92 2.48
C LEU A 156 3.13 10.28 1.79
N ALA A 157 3.07 11.46 1.18
CA ALA A 157 2.07 11.85 0.20
C ALA A 157 2.75 12.62 -0.95
N ILE A 158 3.69 11.93 -1.61
CA ILE A 158 4.61 12.53 -2.60
C ILE A 158 3.85 13.07 -3.82
N ASP A 159 3.05 12.22 -4.47
CA ASP A 159 2.38 12.60 -5.71
C ASP A 159 1.30 13.65 -5.48
N GLU A 160 0.69 13.69 -4.29
CA GLU A 160 -0.39 14.62 -3.96
C GLU A 160 0.14 15.99 -3.53
N HIS A 161 1.13 15.99 -2.62
CA HIS A 161 1.53 17.19 -1.89
C HIS A 161 3.03 17.44 -1.89
N ASP A 162 3.86 16.56 -2.48
CA ASP A 162 5.31 16.57 -2.24
C ASP A 162 5.62 16.52 -0.73
N LEU A 163 4.84 15.73 0.03
CA LEU A 163 4.85 15.74 1.49
C LEU A 163 5.56 14.52 2.07
N VAL A 164 6.44 14.77 3.03
CA VAL A 164 7.02 13.79 3.94
C VAL A 164 6.63 14.17 5.38
N VAL A 165 5.94 13.29 6.07
CA VAL A 165 5.59 13.43 7.49
C VAL A 165 6.59 12.62 8.30
N ILE A 166 7.41 13.27 9.12
CA ILE A 166 8.45 12.63 9.92
C ILE A 166 8.01 12.62 11.37
N ALA A 167 7.81 11.42 11.94
CA ALA A 167 7.63 11.26 13.38
C ALA A 167 8.99 11.14 14.05
N THR A 168 9.21 11.96 15.06
CA THR A 168 10.41 11.95 15.89
C THR A 168 10.07 11.75 17.35
N PHE A 169 11.00 11.15 18.09
CA PHE A 169 10.97 11.06 19.55
C PHE A 169 12.19 11.77 20.15
N THR A 170 11.95 12.60 21.15
CA THR A 170 12.99 13.33 21.87
C THR A 170 12.90 13.04 23.37
N PRO A 171 13.91 12.41 23.99
CA PRO A 171 13.93 12.18 25.43
C PRO A 171 13.86 13.49 26.23
N THR A 172 13.09 13.52 27.33
CA THR A 172 13.02 14.70 28.21
C THR A 172 14.24 14.88 29.10
N ALA A 173 15.01 13.81 29.29
CA ALA A 173 16.28 13.82 30.01
C ALA A 173 17.36 13.13 29.17
N PRO A 174 18.66 13.48 29.36
CA PRO A 174 19.74 12.75 28.72
C PRO A 174 19.64 11.27 29.05
N VAL A 175 19.53 10.44 28.02
CA VAL A 175 19.55 8.99 28.18
C VAL A 175 20.94 8.62 28.68
N LYS A 176 21.07 8.32 29.97
CA LYS A 176 22.26 7.64 30.47
C LYS A 176 22.30 6.31 29.74
N GLN A 177 23.22 6.15 28.78
CA GLN A 177 23.49 4.84 28.21
C GLN A 177 23.84 3.93 29.38
N LEU A 178 22.91 3.05 29.78
CA LEU A 178 23.30 1.83 30.46
C LEU A 178 24.26 1.16 29.48
N GLU A 179 25.54 1.04 29.86
CA GLU A 179 26.64 0.59 28.98
C GLU A 179 26.36 -0.75 28.27
N ALA A 180 25.33 -1.48 28.70
CA ALA A 180 24.88 -2.75 28.15
C ALA A 180 23.68 -2.70 27.17
N LEU A 181 22.97 -1.57 26.97
CA LEU A 181 21.75 -1.53 26.13
C LEU A 181 21.94 -0.75 24.82
N PRO A 182 21.56 -1.31 23.65
CA PRO A 182 21.42 -0.56 22.41
C PRO A 182 20.55 0.70 22.59
N LEU A 183 20.92 1.81 21.95
CA LEU A 183 20.27 3.13 22.10
C LEU A 183 18.73 3.06 22.03
N ILE A 184 18.18 2.26 21.13
CA ILE A 184 16.72 2.15 20.94
C ILE A 184 16.04 1.47 22.14
N GLN A 185 16.69 0.51 22.78
CA GLN A 185 16.16 -0.11 24.00
C GLN A 185 16.18 0.87 25.18
N ALA A 186 17.21 1.70 25.28
CA ALA A 186 17.26 2.75 26.30
C ALA A 186 16.17 3.81 26.07
N LEU A 187 15.89 4.17 24.81
CA LEU A 187 14.81 5.09 24.46
C LEU A 187 13.41 4.51 24.69
N ALA A 188 13.25 3.18 24.56
CA ALA A 188 11.97 2.50 24.81
C ALA A 188 11.51 2.57 26.28
N VAL A 189 12.38 2.99 27.21
CA VAL A 189 12.05 3.13 28.64
C VAL A 189 12.27 4.55 29.17
N SER A 190 12.68 5.48 28.30
CA SER A 190 12.99 6.87 28.68
C SER A 190 11.80 7.76 28.41
N PRO A 191 11.33 8.60 29.35
CA PRO A 191 10.29 9.57 29.05
C PRO A 191 10.71 10.52 27.93
N GLY A 192 9.76 10.92 27.08
CA GLY A 192 10.08 11.77 25.92
C GLY A 192 8.85 12.27 25.20
N VAL A 193 9.09 13.15 24.24
CA VAL A 193 8.08 13.84 23.44
C VAL A 193 8.08 13.28 22.04
N VAL A 194 6.89 12.99 21.52
CA VAL A 194 6.69 12.67 20.11
C VAL A 194 6.33 13.94 19.36
N LYS A 195 6.93 14.14 18.18
CA LYS A 195 6.68 15.30 17.32
C LYS A 195 6.57 14.87 15.86
N LEU A 196 5.56 15.38 15.16
CA LEU A 196 5.37 15.22 13.72
C LEU A 196 5.84 16.48 13.01
N GLU A 197 6.77 16.30 12.08
CA GLU A 197 7.35 17.37 11.27
C GLU A 197 6.96 17.15 9.81
N PHE A 198 6.60 18.22 9.11
CA PHE A 198 6.15 18.19 7.72
C PHE A 198 7.21 18.85 6.86
N VAL A 199 7.77 18.13 5.89
CA VAL A 199 8.79 18.64 4.97
C VAL A 199 8.46 18.25 3.53
N THR A 200 9.15 18.84 2.56
CA THR A 200 9.03 18.47 1.14
C THR A 200 10.26 17.75 0.62
N VAL A 201 10.10 16.96 -0.45
CA VAL A 201 11.24 16.38 -1.16
C VAL A 201 11.96 17.45 -1.98
N SER A 202 11.22 18.41 -2.54
CA SER A 202 11.79 19.50 -3.35
C SER A 202 12.54 20.57 -2.52
N SER A 203 12.30 20.67 -1.21
CA SER A 203 12.93 21.64 -0.30
C SER A 203 13.07 21.08 1.12
N PRO A 204 13.94 20.06 1.31
CA PRO A 204 13.99 19.26 2.55
C PRO A 204 14.54 20.00 3.77
N SER A 205 15.05 21.22 3.60
CA SER A 205 15.64 22.03 4.67
C SER A 205 14.64 22.94 5.38
N GLY A 206 13.39 23.00 4.94
CA GLY A 206 12.35 23.87 5.49
C GLY A 206 11.05 23.12 5.80
N PRO A 207 10.14 23.73 6.58
CA PRO A 207 8.82 23.17 6.79
C PRO A 207 8.04 23.15 5.47
N HIS A 208 7.13 22.19 5.35
CA HIS A 208 6.22 22.11 4.24
C HIS A 208 5.39 23.40 4.14
N PRO A 209 5.30 24.07 2.97
CA PRO A 209 4.71 25.40 2.85
C PRO A 209 3.22 25.47 3.18
N GLN A 210 2.51 24.35 3.07
CA GLN A 210 1.09 24.24 3.42
C GLN A 210 0.84 23.82 4.88
N ALA A 211 1.86 23.37 5.62
CA ALA A 211 1.70 22.99 7.01
C ALA A 211 1.80 24.24 7.90
N LYS A 212 0.82 24.44 8.80
CA LYS A 212 0.85 25.54 9.78
C LYS A 212 2.03 25.42 10.76
N GLY A 213 2.55 24.21 10.98
CA GLY A 213 3.67 23.94 11.87
C GLY A 213 3.78 22.45 12.17
N SER A 214 4.64 22.10 13.11
CA SER A 214 4.72 20.73 13.63
C SER A 214 3.60 20.43 14.63
N ILE A 215 3.26 19.15 14.77
CA ILE A 215 2.33 18.67 15.82
C ILE A 215 3.18 18.02 16.92
N GLU A 216 2.99 18.45 18.16
CA GLU A 216 3.72 17.93 19.32
C GLU A 216 2.75 17.25 20.29
N PHE A 217 3.11 16.07 20.75
CA PHE A 217 2.32 15.27 21.68
C PHE A 217 2.83 15.48 23.11
N PRO A 218 1.96 15.38 24.13
CA PRO A 218 2.39 15.41 25.52
C PRO A 218 3.52 14.41 25.80
N PRO A 219 4.45 14.71 26.73
CA PRO A 219 5.49 13.78 27.10
C PRO A 219 4.92 12.43 27.54
N SER A 220 5.36 11.36 26.88
CA SER A 220 5.04 9.99 27.27
C SER A 220 6.07 9.47 28.27
N HIS A 221 5.60 8.86 29.35
CA HIS A 221 6.45 8.17 30.33
C HIS A 221 6.79 6.74 29.89
N TRP A 222 6.17 6.25 28.82
CA TRP A 222 6.27 4.87 28.33
C TRP A 222 7.36 4.67 27.28
N GLY A 223 8.15 5.71 27.00
CA GLY A 223 9.21 5.67 26.00
C GLY A 223 8.73 5.80 24.56
N ILE A 224 9.60 5.37 23.65
CA ILE A 224 9.27 5.32 22.21
C ILE A 224 8.10 4.36 21.97
N PRO A 225 7.04 4.80 21.25
CA PRO A 225 5.99 3.91 20.81
C PRO A 225 6.54 2.72 20.03
N SER A 226 6.03 1.53 20.31
CA SER A 226 6.58 0.30 19.71
C SER A 226 5.95 -0.04 18.36
N ALA A 227 4.77 0.51 18.07
CA ALA A 227 4.17 0.51 16.74
C ALA A 227 3.60 1.89 16.43
N ILE A 228 3.87 2.35 15.21
CA ILE A 228 3.44 3.64 14.67
C ILE A 228 2.92 3.38 13.26
N ILE A 229 1.83 4.05 12.91
CA ILE A 229 1.29 4.07 11.56
C ILE A 229 1.05 5.53 11.19
N LEU A 230 1.52 5.92 10.00
CA LEU A 230 1.36 7.25 9.42
C LEU A 230 0.82 7.13 8.01
N GLU A 231 -0.44 7.51 7.82
CA GLU A 231 -1.09 7.53 6.51
C GLU A 231 -1.62 8.95 6.23
N CYS A 232 -1.38 9.47 5.04
CA CYS A 232 -1.78 10.83 4.66
C CYS A 232 -2.47 10.81 3.29
N VAL A 233 -3.71 11.29 3.26
CA VAL A 233 -4.52 11.42 2.04
C VAL A 233 -5.25 12.77 2.07
N GLY A 234 -5.05 13.56 1.04
CA GLY A 234 -5.52 14.95 0.98
C GLY A 234 -5.04 15.75 2.20
N ASP A 235 -5.98 16.37 2.89
CA ASP A 235 -5.70 17.17 4.08
C ASP A 235 -5.65 16.34 5.37
N ILE A 236 -5.96 15.05 5.30
CA ILE A 236 -6.11 14.17 6.46
C ILE A 236 -4.82 13.40 6.72
N LEU A 237 -4.36 13.47 7.96
CA LEU A 237 -3.28 12.64 8.50
C LEU A 237 -3.85 11.71 9.56
N VAL A 238 -3.63 10.41 9.40
CA VAL A 238 -3.88 9.39 10.43
C VAL A 238 -2.56 9.05 11.10
N PHE A 239 -2.54 9.11 12.43
CA PHE A 239 -1.40 8.76 13.25
C PHE A 239 -1.83 7.80 14.34
N ILE A 240 -1.35 6.56 14.28
CA ILE A 240 -1.63 5.54 15.28
C ILE A 240 -0.41 5.35 16.16
N VAL A 241 -0.63 5.29 17.47
CA VAL A 241 0.40 5.07 18.48
C VAL A 241 -0.03 3.91 19.36
N ALA A 242 0.79 2.86 19.40
CA ALA A 242 0.55 1.70 20.23
C ALA A 242 1.78 1.32 21.06
N TYR A 243 1.52 0.82 22.27
CA TYR A 243 2.53 0.35 23.23
C TYR A 243 2.33 -1.12 23.61
N PRO A 244 2.47 -2.10 22.68
CA PRO A 244 2.26 -3.53 22.97
C PRO A 244 3.00 -4.12 24.18
N ARG A 245 4.08 -3.45 24.63
CA ARG A 245 4.88 -3.87 25.79
C ARG A 245 4.40 -3.27 27.12
N ALA A 246 3.44 -2.36 27.07
CA ALA A 246 2.84 -1.71 28.21
C ALA A 246 1.34 -2.04 28.19
N PRO A 247 0.92 -3.23 28.65
CA PRO A 247 -0.44 -3.76 28.44
C PRO A 247 -1.56 -2.94 29.08
N LEU A 248 -1.22 -2.02 29.99
CA LEU A 248 -2.17 -1.10 30.63
C LEU A 248 -2.30 0.24 29.88
N VAL A 249 -1.51 0.45 28.82
CA VAL A 249 -1.51 1.68 28.04
C VAL A 249 -2.42 1.45 26.83
N PRO A 250 -3.49 2.25 26.68
CA PRO A 250 -4.37 2.12 25.52
C PRO A 250 -3.64 2.53 24.24
N ASP A 251 -4.14 2.02 23.12
CA ASP A 251 -3.73 2.50 21.80
C ASP A 251 -4.52 3.77 21.47
N HIS A 252 -3.89 4.69 20.73
CA HIS A 252 -4.53 5.92 20.26
C HIS A 252 -4.44 6.01 18.74
N VAL A 253 -5.57 6.36 18.13
CA VAL A 253 -5.66 6.76 16.71
C VAL A 253 -6.02 8.23 16.68
N TYR A 254 -5.12 9.04 16.13
CA TYR A 254 -5.34 10.47 15.94
C TYR A 254 -5.59 10.78 14.47
N ILE A 255 -6.61 11.60 14.22
CA ILE A 255 -6.92 12.10 12.87
C ILE A 255 -6.78 13.61 12.89
N TYR A 256 -5.84 14.12 12.10
CA TYR A 256 -5.53 15.54 11.99
C TYR A 256 -5.89 16.07 10.61
N ASN A 257 -6.31 17.33 10.56
CA ASN A 257 -6.04 18.15 9.39
C ASN A 257 -4.61 18.67 9.50
N TRP A 258 -3.68 18.11 8.71
CA TRP A 258 -2.25 18.41 8.85
C TRP A 258 -1.89 19.82 8.38
N LYS A 259 -2.62 20.37 7.39
CA LYS A 259 -2.42 21.74 6.92
C LYS A 259 -2.78 22.75 8.00
N ALA A 260 -3.93 22.56 8.65
CA ALA A 260 -4.42 23.42 9.72
C ALA A 260 -3.73 23.16 11.07
N GLY A 261 -3.09 21.99 11.24
CA GLY A 261 -2.54 21.52 12.52
C GLY A 261 -3.63 21.27 13.56
N MET A 262 -4.83 20.86 13.12
CA MET A 262 -6.00 20.68 13.98
C MET A 262 -6.33 19.21 14.16
N LEU A 263 -6.48 18.78 15.42
CA LEU A 263 -7.05 17.48 15.74
C LEU A 263 -8.53 17.48 15.37
N LEU A 264 -8.93 16.59 14.47
CA LEU A 264 -10.32 16.43 14.06
C LEU A 264 -11.03 15.38 14.92
N TRP A 265 -10.33 14.28 15.19
CA TRP A 265 -10.87 13.14 15.91
C TRP A 265 -9.76 12.36 16.61
N GLU A 266 -10.06 11.81 17.78
CA GLU A 266 -9.23 10.89 18.54
C GLU A 266 -10.07 9.67 18.93
N LEU A 267 -9.51 8.49 18.73
CA LEU A 267 -10.06 7.22 19.18
C LEU A 267 -9.06 6.57 20.14
N THR A 268 -9.56 6.18 21.31
CA THR A 268 -8.82 5.39 22.30
C THR A 268 -9.34 3.97 22.27
N ALA A 269 -8.44 2.99 22.19
CA ALA A 269 -8.78 1.57 22.18
C ALA A 269 -7.94 0.79 23.18
N GLU A 270 -8.31 -0.46 23.42
CA GLU A 270 -7.51 -1.36 24.23
C GLU A 270 -6.10 -1.52 23.66
N ASN A 271 -5.16 -1.94 24.50
CA ASN A 271 -3.78 -2.13 24.07
C ASN A 271 -3.71 -3.17 22.94
N SER A 272 -2.87 -2.90 21.93
CA SER A 272 -2.65 -3.80 20.80
C SER A 272 -3.91 -4.08 19.98
N THR A 273 -4.72 -3.04 19.71
CA THR A 273 -5.93 -3.08 18.87
C THR A 273 -5.65 -2.73 17.42
N TYR A 274 -4.89 -1.66 17.16
CA TYR A 274 -4.70 -1.14 15.81
C TYR A 274 -3.22 -1.10 15.42
N PHE A 275 -2.87 -1.87 14.39
CA PHE A 275 -1.51 -1.94 13.83
C PHE A 275 -1.44 -1.60 12.35
N GLY A 276 -2.56 -1.17 11.76
CA GLY A 276 -2.66 -0.80 10.35
C GLY A 276 -3.77 0.22 10.14
N ALA A 277 -3.67 0.96 9.05
CA ALA A 277 -4.69 1.87 8.58
C ALA A 277 -4.59 1.93 7.06
N VAL A 278 -5.73 1.97 6.37
CA VAL A 278 -5.76 2.18 4.91
C VAL A 278 -6.92 3.09 4.56
N PHE A 279 -6.66 4.10 3.73
CA PHE A 279 -7.72 4.89 3.12
C PHE A 279 -8.36 4.10 1.98
N LEU A 280 -9.68 3.92 2.06
CA LEU A 280 -10.48 3.33 0.98
C LEU A 280 -10.89 4.40 -0.03
N SER A 281 -11.15 5.61 0.45
CA SER A 281 -11.36 6.83 -0.32
C SER A 281 -10.80 8.00 0.48
N THR A 282 -10.99 9.23 0.02
CA THR A 282 -10.52 10.44 0.72
C THR A 282 -11.30 10.73 2.00
N ASP A 283 -12.44 10.07 2.19
CA ASP A 283 -13.39 10.25 3.30
C ASP A 283 -13.71 8.93 4.04
N VAL A 284 -13.16 7.79 3.63
CA VAL A 284 -13.35 6.49 4.28
C VAL A 284 -12.01 5.90 4.72
N LEU A 285 -11.87 5.69 6.03
CA LEU A 285 -10.73 5.04 6.67
C LEU A 285 -11.13 3.62 7.08
N MET A 286 -10.25 2.66 6.82
CA MET A 286 -10.41 1.30 7.33
C MET A 286 -9.33 0.99 8.37
N LEU A 287 -9.76 0.50 9.53
CA LEU A 287 -8.92 0.09 10.65
C LEU A 287 -9.08 -1.42 10.90
N PRO A 288 -8.03 -2.24 10.72
CA PRO A 288 -8.06 -3.63 11.13
C PRO A 288 -7.94 -3.73 12.65
N ASN A 289 -8.93 -4.33 13.31
CA ASN A 289 -8.98 -4.53 14.75
C ASN A 289 -8.58 -5.97 15.12
N THR A 290 -7.44 -6.10 15.80
CA THR A 290 -6.88 -7.39 16.23
C THR A 290 -7.61 -8.01 17.42
N THR A 291 -8.24 -7.20 18.28
CA THR A 291 -8.91 -7.68 19.50
C THR A 291 -10.23 -8.38 19.19
N THR A 292 -10.97 -7.85 18.22
CA THR A 292 -12.27 -8.38 17.78
C THR A 292 -12.18 -9.19 16.49
N ALA A 293 -11.01 -9.26 15.87
CA ALA A 293 -10.79 -9.87 14.56
C ALA A 293 -11.78 -9.31 13.51
N THR A 294 -11.80 -7.99 13.35
CA THR A 294 -12.70 -7.27 12.44
C THR A 294 -11.94 -6.28 11.56
N LEU A 295 -12.54 -5.89 10.44
CA LEU A 295 -12.19 -4.71 9.66
C LEU A 295 -13.26 -3.66 9.91
N GLU A 296 -12.86 -2.49 10.42
CA GLU A 296 -13.78 -1.42 10.76
C GLU A 296 -13.70 -0.30 9.74
N LEU A 297 -14.82 0.04 9.11
CA LEU A 297 -14.91 1.10 8.11
C LEU A 297 -15.53 2.34 8.75
N TRP A 298 -14.75 3.42 8.76
CA TRP A 298 -15.06 4.69 9.39
C TRP A 298 -15.24 5.77 8.34
N LEU A 299 -16.30 6.57 8.45
CA LEU A 299 -16.42 7.80 7.68
C LEU A 299 -15.70 8.92 8.44
N LEU A 300 -14.91 9.71 7.73
CA LEU A 300 -14.14 10.81 8.30
C LEU A 300 -15.01 12.07 8.43
N THR A 301 -16.13 11.92 9.13
CA THR A 301 -17.09 12.99 9.43
C THR A 301 -17.03 13.37 10.91
N ALA A 302 -17.35 14.62 11.23
CA ALA A 302 -17.27 15.10 12.60
C ALA A 302 -18.31 14.40 13.51
N GLY A 303 -17.86 13.94 14.69
CA GLY A 303 -18.76 13.38 15.72
C GLY A 303 -19.07 11.89 15.58
N GLN A 304 -18.37 11.17 14.71
CA GLN A 304 -18.51 9.72 14.61
C GLN A 304 -17.89 9.02 15.83
N THR A 305 -18.65 8.14 16.47
CA THR A 305 -18.26 7.43 17.70
C THR A 305 -18.14 5.91 17.53
N ALA A 306 -18.58 5.39 16.39
CA ALA A 306 -18.56 3.97 16.05
C ALA A 306 -18.29 3.81 14.54
N PRO A 307 -17.73 2.67 14.10
CA PRO A 307 -17.57 2.39 12.68
C PRO A 307 -18.94 2.36 12.00
N VAL A 308 -18.99 2.74 10.72
CA VAL A 308 -20.23 2.59 9.94
C VAL A 308 -20.50 1.11 9.71
N LEU A 309 -19.49 0.39 9.25
CA LEU A 309 -19.58 -1.02 8.93
C LEU A 309 -18.43 -1.78 9.59
N THR A 310 -18.77 -2.87 10.28
CA THR A 310 -17.83 -3.82 10.87
C THR A 310 -17.87 -5.14 10.12
N LEU A 311 -16.74 -5.54 9.55
CA LEU A 311 -16.62 -6.79 8.80
C LEU A 311 -15.85 -7.81 9.64
N HIS A 312 -16.52 -8.84 10.14
CA HIS A 312 -15.84 -9.89 10.91
C HIS A 312 -14.98 -10.76 10.00
N LEU A 313 -13.77 -11.09 10.47
CA LEU A 313 -12.93 -12.14 9.89
C LEU A 313 -13.45 -13.53 10.28
N PRO A 314 -12.93 -14.63 9.69
CA PRO A 314 -13.37 -15.96 10.07
C PRO A 314 -13.17 -16.19 11.57
N ARG A 315 -14.10 -16.90 12.19
CA ARG A 315 -14.06 -17.14 13.63
C ARG A 315 -12.79 -17.89 14.01
N LEU A 316 -12.12 -17.41 15.05
CA LEU A 316 -10.94 -18.06 15.62
C LEU A 316 -11.33 -19.21 16.54
N VAL A 317 -10.48 -20.23 16.62
CA VAL A 317 -10.60 -21.28 17.65
C VAL A 317 -10.52 -20.62 19.04
N PRO A 318 -11.34 -21.04 20.02
CA PRO A 318 -11.29 -20.48 21.37
C PRO A 318 -9.88 -20.50 21.98
N GLY A 319 -9.44 -19.35 22.49
CA GLY A 319 -8.11 -19.17 23.07
C GLY A 319 -7.05 -18.67 22.08
N THR A 320 -7.34 -18.67 20.77
CA THR A 320 -6.50 -18.04 19.75
C THR A 320 -6.79 -16.55 19.67
N ARG A 321 -5.75 -15.74 19.47
CA ARG A 321 -5.86 -14.29 19.22
C ARG A 321 -4.94 -13.87 18.08
N ILE A 322 -5.25 -12.74 17.45
CA ILE A 322 -4.38 -12.13 16.46
C ILE A 322 -3.30 -11.33 17.20
N ALA A 323 -2.03 -11.56 16.86
CA ALA A 323 -0.91 -10.84 17.46
C ALA A 323 -0.67 -9.50 16.77
N ASN A 324 -0.81 -9.47 15.44
CA ASN A 324 -0.62 -8.29 14.63
C ASN A 324 -1.47 -8.38 13.36
N MET A 325 -2.01 -7.24 12.93
CA MET A 325 -2.69 -7.10 11.66
C MET A 325 -2.32 -5.77 11.03
N THR A 326 -1.49 -5.82 10.00
CA THR A 326 -1.17 -4.64 9.19
C THR A 326 -1.94 -4.70 7.88
N ALA A 327 -2.20 -3.54 7.28
CA ALA A 327 -2.90 -3.44 6.01
C ALA A 327 -2.21 -2.41 5.12
N ARG A 328 -2.12 -2.70 3.82
CA ARG A 328 -1.58 -1.80 2.81
C ARG A 328 -2.34 -1.94 1.50
N GLY A 329 -2.53 -0.83 0.80
CA GLY A 329 -3.24 -0.79 -0.48
C GLY A 329 -2.78 0.39 -1.32
N GLU A 330 -1.76 0.17 -2.15
CA GLU A 330 -1.25 1.20 -3.05
C GLU A 330 -1.87 1.05 -4.46
N PRO A 331 -2.15 2.16 -5.17
CA PRO A 331 -1.93 3.54 -4.75
C PRO A 331 -2.98 4.02 -3.73
N ASN A 332 -2.59 4.92 -2.83
CA ASN A 332 -3.53 5.63 -1.96
C ASN A 332 -4.52 6.52 -2.77
N PRO A 333 -5.75 6.73 -2.28
CA PRO A 333 -6.67 7.72 -2.86
C PRO A 333 -6.06 9.13 -2.86
N SER A 334 -6.47 9.96 -3.81
CA SER A 334 -6.02 11.35 -3.90
C SER A 334 -7.12 12.23 -4.49
N VAL A 335 -7.26 13.44 -3.94
CA VAL A 335 -8.23 14.46 -4.42
C VAL A 335 -7.65 15.20 -5.63
N SER A 336 -6.34 15.46 -5.62
CA SER A 336 -5.64 16.18 -6.68
C SER A 336 -4.12 16.07 -6.47
N GLY A 337 -3.36 15.61 -7.47
CA GLY A 337 -1.91 15.43 -7.31
C GLY A 337 -1.06 15.98 -8.46
N ARG A 338 0.15 16.43 -8.12
CA ARG A 338 1.24 16.70 -9.07
C ARG A 338 1.81 15.38 -9.56
N LYS A 339 1.05 14.70 -10.41
CA LYS A 339 1.50 13.46 -11.05
C LYS A 339 2.75 13.74 -11.86
N ASN A 340 3.77 12.89 -11.70
CA ASN A 340 5.03 12.99 -12.42
C ASN A 340 4.78 13.01 -13.95
N PRO A 341 5.13 14.09 -14.67
CA PRO A 341 4.84 14.22 -16.11
C PRO A 341 5.58 13.18 -16.98
N ARG A 342 6.58 12.49 -16.43
CA ARG A 342 7.27 11.39 -17.11
C ARG A 342 6.54 10.05 -16.99
N MET A 343 5.60 9.93 -16.06
CA MET A 343 4.77 8.75 -15.92
C MET A 343 3.51 8.90 -16.79
N PRO A 344 3.29 8.03 -17.78
CA PRO A 344 2.15 8.14 -18.69
C PRO A 344 0.80 7.75 -18.07
N PHE A 345 0.81 6.88 -17.07
CA PHE A 345 -0.36 6.33 -16.41
C PHE A 345 0.04 5.84 -15.02
N HIS A 346 -0.96 5.55 -14.19
CA HIS A 346 -0.81 5.01 -12.84
C HIS A 346 -1.78 3.87 -12.62
N SER A 347 -1.48 2.97 -11.68
CA SER A 347 -2.45 1.98 -11.23
C SER A 347 -3.76 2.63 -10.79
N SER A 348 -4.90 2.01 -11.10
CA SER A 348 -6.20 2.49 -10.64
C SER A 348 -6.29 2.35 -9.12
N VAL A 349 -6.62 3.45 -8.44
CA VAL A 349 -6.84 3.48 -6.99
C VAL A 349 -8.04 2.61 -6.65
N GLU A 350 -9.21 2.90 -7.23
CA GLU A 350 -10.47 2.24 -6.90
C GLU A 350 -10.39 0.71 -7.08
N ASP A 351 -9.67 0.30 -8.12
CA ASP A 351 -9.58 -1.11 -8.50
C ASP A 351 -8.48 -1.84 -7.76
N SER A 352 -7.63 -1.16 -6.99
CA SER A 352 -6.49 -1.81 -6.35
C SER A 352 -6.91 -2.87 -5.34
N ILE A 353 -6.03 -3.83 -5.11
CA ILE A 353 -6.15 -4.73 -3.97
C ILE A 353 -5.68 -4.04 -2.70
N ILE A 354 -6.16 -4.54 -1.58
CA ILE A 354 -5.62 -4.29 -0.24
C ILE A 354 -5.13 -5.63 0.27
N VAL A 355 -3.91 -5.65 0.77
CA VAL A 355 -3.33 -6.81 1.45
C VAL A 355 -3.29 -6.57 2.95
N PHE A 356 -3.64 -7.60 3.69
CA PHE A 356 -3.49 -7.68 5.13
C PHE A 356 -2.46 -8.73 5.47
N ASN A 357 -1.54 -8.40 6.36
CA ASN A 357 -0.59 -9.35 6.92
C ASN A 357 -0.99 -9.64 8.36
N ILE A 358 -1.43 -10.87 8.60
CA ILE A 358 -2.01 -11.31 9.86
C ILE A 358 -1.07 -12.32 10.49
N THR A 359 -0.60 -12.02 11.70
CA THR A 359 0.25 -12.94 12.47
C THR A 359 -0.42 -13.41 13.74
N PHE A 360 -0.11 -14.64 14.14
CA PHE A 360 -0.64 -15.27 15.34
C PHE A 360 0.48 -15.53 16.34
N PRO A 361 0.22 -15.49 17.66
CA PRO A 361 1.20 -15.88 18.66
C PRO A 361 1.62 -17.34 18.44
N ALA A 362 2.92 -17.61 18.52
CA ALA A 362 3.46 -18.95 18.57
C ALA A 362 4.47 -19.06 19.71
N PRO A 363 4.59 -20.23 20.38
CA PRO A 363 5.64 -20.45 21.36
C PRO A 363 7.04 -20.25 20.75
N PRO A 364 8.06 -19.97 21.59
CA PRO A 364 9.44 -19.91 21.13
C PRO A 364 9.84 -21.18 20.38
N ASN A 365 10.51 -21.03 19.23
CA ASN A 365 10.93 -22.11 18.33
C ASN A 365 9.81 -22.84 17.58
N VAL A 366 8.56 -22.37 17.66
CA VAL A 366 7.46 -22.82 16.80
C VAL A 366 7.30 -21.84 15.64
N PHE A 367 6.95 -22.38 14.47
CA PHE A 367 6.62 -21.56 13.31
C PHE A 367 5.47 -20.61 13.63
N THR A 368 5.67 -19.29 13.50
CA THR A 368 4.62 -18.28 13.68
C THR A 368 3.64 -18.36 12.51
N PRO A 369 2.36 -18.73 12.69
CA PRO A 369 1.41 -18.71 11.59
C PRO A 369 1.25 -17.30 11.06
N VAL A 370 1.43 -17.13 9.75
CA VAL A 370 1.24 -15.87 9.04
C VAL A 370 0.33 -16.10 7.86
N PHE A 371 -0.65 -15.23 7.69
CA PHE A 371 -1.57 -15.24 6.56
C PHE A 371 -1.53 -13.91 5.83
N LEU A 372 -1.56 -13.98 4.50
CA LEU A 372 -1.90 -12.85 3.66
C LEU A 372 -3.39 -12.95 3.31
N PHE A 373 -4.11 -11.87 3.52
CA PHE A 373 -5.52 -11.75 3.19
C PHE A 373 -5.69 -10.60 2.19
N PHE A 374 -6.43 -10.83 1.09
CA PHE A 374 -6.62 -9.87 0.00
C PHE A 374 -8.10 -9.62 -0.27
N VAL A 375 -8.41 -8.37 -0.60
CA VAL A 375 -9.73 -7.92 -1.08
C VAL A 375 -9.54 -6.70 -1.97
N HIS A 376 -10.40 -6.49 -2.96
CA HIS A 376 -10.40 -5.26 -3.76
C HIS A 376 -10.97 -4.08 -2.97
N ARG A 377 -10.33 -2.91 -3.08
CA ARG A 377 -10.78 -1.66 -2.44
C ARG A 377 -12.22 -1.31 -2.82
N ARG A 378 -12.56 -1.35 -4.11
CA ARG A 378 -13.94 -1.09 -4.59
C ARG A 378 -14.99 -1.97 -3.91
N THR A 379 -14.62 -3.20 -3.53
CA THR A 379 -15.57 -4.13 -2.94
C THR A 379 -15.90 -3.72 -1.52
N LEU A 380 -14.91 -3.27 -0.74
CA LEU A 380 -15.15 -2.71 0.60
C LEU A 380 -16.00 -1.44 0.53
N LEU A 381 -15.74 -0.55 -0.45
CA LEU A 381 -16.58 0.63 -0.69
C LEU A 381 -18.01 0.25 -1.10
N SER A 382 -18.18 -0.77 -1.93
CA SER A 382 -19.50 -1.27 -2.35
C SER A 382 -20.27 -1.87 -1.17
N LEU A 383 -19.59 -2.61 -0.29
CA LEU A 383 -20.17 -3.14 0.94
C LEU A 383 -20.64 -2.03 1.87
N LEU A 384 -19.82 -0.99 2.04
CA LEU A 384 -20.18 0.19 2.83
C LEU A 384 -21.37 0.94 2.24
N ALA A 385 -21.42 1.11 0.92
CA ALA A 385 -22.55 1.74 0.25
C ALA A 385 -23.86 0.94 0.40
N ALA A 386 -23.76 -0.39 0.46
CA ALA A 386 -24.90 -1.29 0.68
C ALA A 386 -25.35 -1.34 2.16
N HIS A 387 -24.47 -0.98 3.10
CA HIS A 387 -24.70 -0.99 4.55
C HIS A 387 -24.35 0.37 5.17
N PRO A 388 -25.10 1.44 4.83
CA PRO A 388 -24.77 2.79 5.24
C PRO A 388 -25.16 3.10 6.69
N THR A 389 -25.78 2.17 7.41
CA THR A 389 -26.28 2.41 8.77
C THR A 389 -25.14 2.27 9.76
N PRO A 390 -24.85 3.29 10.58
CA PRO A 390 -23.78 3.18 11.57
C PRO A 390 -24.01 2.01 12.55
N GLY A 391 -22.97 1.19 12.70
CA GLY A 391 -23.01 -0.01 13.55
C GLY A 391 -23.46 -1.29 12.82
N ASP A 392 -23.68 -1.25 11.50
CA ASP A 392 -23.89 -2.46 10.72
C ASP A 392 -22.69 -3.41 10.89
N ALA A 393 -22.96 -4.71 11.02
CA ALA A 393 -21.94 -5.73 11.20
C ALA A 393 -22.26 -6.97 10.37
N LEU A 394 -21.27 -7.47 9.64
CA LEU A 394 -21.40 -8.65 8.78
C LEU A 394 -20.45 -9.75 9.23
N ASN A 395 -20.96 -10.98 9.39
CA ASN A 395 -20.11 -12.14 9.65
C ASN A 395 -19.32 -12.51 8.40
N TYR A 396 -18.15 -13.13 8.56
CA TYR A 396 -17.31 -13.50 7.44
C TYR A 396 -18.09 -14.28 6.36
N ALA A 397 -18.89 -15.27 6.75
CA ALA A 397 -19.70 -16.06 5.84
C ALA A 397 -20.63 -15.24 4.91
N ASP A 398 -21.04 -14.05 5.34
CA ASP A 398 -21.99 -13.20 4.62
C ASP A 398 -21.31 -12.26 3.62
N TRP A 399 -20.06 -11.84 3.89
CA TRP A 399 -19.37 -10.84 3.06
C TRP A 399 -18.09 -11.36 2.39
N GLY A 400 -17.35 -12.28 3.00
CA GLY A 400 -15.97 -12.57 2.64
C GLY A 400 -15.73 -13.66 1.58
N PRO A 401 -16.31 -14.87 1.70
CA PRO A 401 -15.90 -16.07 0.96
C PRO A 401 -15.65 -15.90 -0.54
N ASP A 402 -16.49 -15.14 -1.24
CA ASP A 402 -16.43 -14.97 -2.69
C ASP A 402 -15.52 -13.85 -3.18
N ILE A 403 -15.23 -12.87 -2.32
CA ILE A 403 -14.53 -11.64 -2.68
C ILE A 403 -13.18 -11.48 -1.98
N CYS A 404 -12.80 -12.47 -1.17
CA CYS A 404 -11.56 -12.51 -0.42
C CYS A 404 -10.64 -13.64 -0.89
N ARG A 405 -9.33 -13.42 -0.80
CA ARG A 405 -8.30 -14.46 -0.98
C ARG A 405 -7.43 -14.53 0.27
N TRP A 406 -7.39 -15.69 0.89
CA TRP A 406 -6.46 -16.05 1.95
C TRP A 406 -5.32 -16.91 1.41
N ILE A 407 -4.10 -16.61 1.86
CA ILE A 407 -2.89 -17.36 1.52
C ILE A 407 -2.12 -17.61 2.82
N ASN A 408 -1.79 -18.87 3.06
CA ASN A 408 -0.83 -19.25 4.09
C ASN A 408 0.56 -18.74 3.67
N ALA A 409 1.07 -17.77 4.41
CA ALA A 409 2.29 -17.07 4.08
C ALA A 409 3.50 -17.62 4.85
N GLY A 410 3.38 -18.82 5.40
CA GLY A 410 4.41 -19.37 6.27
C GLY A 410 5.76 -19.59 5.57
N GLY A 411 5.70 -19.89 4.27
CA GLY A 411 6.88 -20.03 3.40
C GLY A 411 7.34 -18.73 2.74
N LEU A 412 6.76 -17.57 3.07
CA LEU A 412 7.01 -16.28 2.40
C LEU A 412 7.71 -15.28 3.33
N VAL A 413 8.50 -14.39 2.72
CA VAL A 413 9.09 -13.24 3.41
C VAL A 413 8.01 -12.17 3.56
N THR A 414 7.49 -11.99 4.77
CA THR A 414 6.34 -11.10 5.07
C THR A 414 6.70 -9.85 5.87
N ASP A 415 7.98 -9.63 6.17
CA ASP A 415 8.46 -8.42 6.87
C ASP A 415 8.32 -7.12 6.05
N TRP A 416 8.01 -7.26 4.77
CA TRP A 416 7.95 -6.17 3.82
C TRP A 416 6.52 -5.76 3.53
N ILE A 417 6.24 -4.46 3.57
CA ILE A 417 4.89 -3.87 3.52
C ILE A 417 4.58 -3.21 2.18
N THR A 418 5.60 -2.77 1.43
CA THR A 418 5.41 -2.11 0.11
C THR A 418 5.40 -3.13 -1.02
N THR A 419 4.58 -4.17 -0.87
CA THR A 419 4.52 -5.32 -1.78
C THR A 419 3.38 -5.24 -2.80
N THR A 420 2.51 -4.24 -2.70
CA THR A 420 1.35 -4.09 -3.60
C THR A 420 1.45 -2.86 -4.49
N SER A 421 0.90 -2.95 -5.68
CA SER A 421 0.62 -1.81 -6.57
C SER A 421 -0.53 -2.19 -7.50
N GLY A 422 -1.65 -1.46 -7.40
CA GLY A 422 -2.83 -1.71 -8.22
C GLY A 422 -3.41 -3.11 -8.00
N GLN A 423 -3.48 -3.90 -9.07
CA GLN A 423 -4.00 -5.28 -9.06
C GLN A 423 -2.97 -6.32 -8.60
N ARG A 424 -1.74 -5.92 -8.26
CA ARG A 424 -0.61 -6.85 -8.11
C ARG A 424 -0.01 -6.82 -6.73
N CYS A 425 0.42 -7.99 -6.27
CA CYS A 425 1.25 -8.17 -5.09
C CYS A 425 2.52 -8.96 -5.47
N ILE A 426 3.68 -8.55 -4.96
CA ILE A 426 4.92 -9.31 -5.06
C ILE A 426 5.17 -10.11 -3.78
N ALA A 427 5.57 -11.37 -3.92
CA ALA A 427 5.99 -12.23 -2.84
C ALA A 427 7.36 -12.86 -3.14
N LEU A 428 8.10 -13.15 -2.06
CA LEU A 428 9.38 -13.83 -2.11
C LEU A 428 9.33 -15.04 -1.16
N PRO A 429 9.49 -16.27 -1.66
CA PRO A 429 9.65 -17.44 -0.80
C PRO A 429 10.90 -17.36 0.08
N VAL A 430 10.84 -17.92 1.29
CA VAL A 430 11.97 -17.96 2.25
C VAL A 430 13.09 -18.91 1.80
N ARG A 431 12.77 -19.89 0.95
CA ARG A 431 13.76 -20.84 0.41
C ARG A 431 14.77 -20.14 -0.49
N GLU A 432 16.03 -20.58 -0.46
CA GLU A 432 17.04 -20.13 -1.43
C GLU A 432 17.56 -21.33 -2.24
N PRO A 433 17.68 -21.22 -3.58
CA PRO A 433 17.27 -20.08 -4.42
C PRO A 433 15.74 -19.94 -4.54
N ALA A 434 15.24 -18.71 -4.68
CA ALA A 434 13.81 -18.41 -4.82
C ALA A 434 13.49 -17.68 -6.13
N SER A 435 12.35 -18.03 -6.74
CA SER A 435 11.72 -17.21 -7.77
C SER A 435 10.88 -16.11 -7.12
N PHE A 436 10.85 -14.94 -7.74
CA PHE A 436 9.87 -13.90 -7.43
C PHE A 436 8.50 -14.36 -7.88
N LEU A 437 7.49 -14.14 -7.04
CA LEU A 437 6.10 -14.47 -7.33
C LEU A 437 5.30 -13.18 -7.46
N VAL A 438 4.59 -12.99 -8.57
CA VAL A 438 3.60 -11.91 -8.73
C VAL A 438 2.22 -12.53 -8.68
N LEU A 439 1.41 -12.09 -7.74
CA LEU A 439 0.00 -12.41 -7.61
C LEU A 439 -0.77 -11.28 -8.31
N ASP A 440 -1.41 -11.59 -9.44
CA ASP A 440 -2.18 -10.63 -10.24
C ASP A 440 -3.68 -10.93 -10.11
N PHE A 441 -4.41 -9.97 -9.55
CA PHE A 441 -5.85 -10.01 -9.31
C PHE A 441 -6.65 -9.33 -10.42
N ASN A 442 -6.01 -8.92 -11.52
CA ASN A 442 -6.69 -8.39 -12.69
C ASN A 442 -7.62 -9.48 -13.27
N PRO A 443 -8.95 -9.27 -13.29
CA PRO A 443 -9.90 -10.26 -13.78
C PRO A 443 -9.61 -10.74 -15.22
N LEU A 444 -9.09 -9.86 -16.07
CA LEU A 444 -8.80 -10.20 -17.47
C LEU A 444 -7.56 -11.08 -17.60
N THR A 445 -6.53 -10.83 -16.80
CA THR A 445 -5.36 -11.71 -16.71
C THR A 445 -5.78 -13.07 -16.16
N VAL A 446 -6.62 -13.10 -15.13
CA VAL A 446 -7.16 -14.33 -14.55
C VAL A 446 -7.95 -15.11 -15.60
N HIS A 447 -8.88 -14.47 -16.33
CA HIS A 447 -9.69 -15.14 -17.35
C HIS A 447 -8.86 -15.66 -18.53
N ALA A 448 -7.81 -14.94 -18.92
CA ALA A 448 -6.94 -15.35 -20.03
C ALA A 448 -5.99 -16.50 -19.65
N ALA A 449 -5.69 -16.67 -18.36
CA ALA A 449 -4.85 -17.76 -17.89
C ALA A 449 -5.62 -19.09 -17.93
N SER A 450 -5.21 -19.99 -18.83
CA SER A 450 -5.75 -21.36 -18.97
C SER A 450 -5.64 -22.21 -17.68
N SER A 451 -4.80 -21.77 -16.75
CA SER A 451 -4.61 -22.33 -15.42
C SER A 451 -4.80 -21.21 -14.38
N VAL A 452 -6.05 -20.80 -14.18
CA VAL A 452 -6.47 -20.23 -12.90
C VAL A 452 -6.09 -21.29 -11.87
N LEU A 453 -5.32 -20.94 -10.83
CA LEU A 453 -5.27 -21.83 -9.65
C LEU A 453 -6.73 -21.98 -9.24
N PRO A 454 -7.35 -23.16 -9.39
CA PRO A 454 -8.75 -23.30 -9.03
C PRO A 454 -8.87 -22.81 -7.60
N ALA A 455 -9.89 -22.03 -7.31
CA ALA A 455 -10.21 -21.67 -5.94
C ALA A 455 -10.52 -22.90 -5.05
N GLU A 456 -10.40 -24.13 -5.59
CA GLU A 456 -10.83 -25.39 -4.99
C GLU A 456 -9.73 -26.40 -4.65
N ASP A 457 -8.45 -26.26 -5.07
CA ASP A 457 -7.49 -27.39 -4.96
C ASP A 457 -6.16 -27.14 -4.22
N ASP A 458 -5.90 -25.95 -3.67
CA ASP A 458 -4.84 -25.82 -2.66
C ASP A 458 -5.52 -25.90 -1.29
N PRO A 459 -5.33 -26.98 -0.49
CA PRO A 459 -5.92 -27.06 0.82
C PRO A 459 -5.41 -25.86 1.61
N PHE A 460 -6.31 -24.93 1.91
CA PHE A 460 -6.03 -23.83 2.81
C PHE A 460 -5.60 -24.44 4.15
N GLU A 461 -4.29 -24.56 4.35
CA GLU A 461 -3.73 -25.10 5.57
C GLU A 461 -3.97 -24.05 6.67
N ASP A 462 -5.00 -24.33 7.45
CA ASP A 462 -5.58 -23.45 8.46
C ASP A 462 -4.75 -23.41 9.76
N TYR A 463 -3.81 -24.36 9.90
CA TYR A 463 -3.04 -24.66 11.11
C TYR A 463 -3.89 -24.77 12.39
N GLY A 464 -5.17 -25.14 12.26
CA GLY A 464 -6.13 -25.16 13.37
C GLY A 464 -6.41 -23.80 13.99
N ILE A 465 -6.18 -22.70 13.26
CA ILE A 465 -6.41 -21.33 13.76
C ILE A 465 -7.89 -20.96 13.72
N TRP A 466 -8.60 -21.44 12.69
CA TRP A 466 -9.98 -21.05 12.39
C TRP A 466 -10.97 -22.10 12.91
N ALA A 467 -12.04 -21.64 13.55
CA ALA A 467 -13.12 -22.48 14.08
C ALA A 467 -14.15 -22.88 13.01
N GLU A 468 -13.99 -22.38 11.78
CA GLU A 468 -14.88 -22.60 10.66
C GLU A 468 -14.10 -22.65 9.34
N ALA A 469 -14.71 -23.22 8.31
CA ALA A 469 -14.12 -23.25 6.98
C ALA A 469 -13.95 -21.83 6.43
N VAL A 470 -12.72 -21.47 6.07
CA VAL A 470 -12.41 -20.16 5.51
C VAL A 470 -12.64 -20.17 4.00
N GLY A 471 -13.74 -19.54 3.56
CA GLY A 471 -13.95 -19.25 2.15
C GLY A 471 -12.84 -18.34 1.61
N SER A 472 -12.27 -18.69 0.46
CA SER A 472 -11.14 -17.96 -0.13
C SER A 472 -11.25 -18.10 -1.66
N ARG A 473 -12.18 -17.35 -2.29
CA ARG A 473 -12.52 -17.56 -3.71
C ARG A 473 -12.22 -16.37 -4.62
N LEU A 474 -11.66 -15.27 -4.13
CA LEU A 474 -11.23 -14.17 -4.99
C LEU A 474 -10.17 -14.65 -5.99
N PRO A 475 -10.44 -14.67 -7.30
CA PRO A 475 -9.53 -15.27 -8.27
C PRO A 475 -8.18 -14.54 -8.37
N VAL A 476 -7.10 -15.30 -8.59
CA VAL A 476 -5.74 -14.76 -8.70
C VAL A 476 -4.94 -15.57 -9.71
N HIS A 477 -4.12 -14.88 -10.52
CA HIS A 477 -3.13 -15.51 -11.37
C HIS A 477 -1.75 -15.34 -10.76
N VAL A 478 -1.06 -16.45 -10.49
CA VAL A 478 0.29 -16.43 -9.90
C VAL A 478 1.32 -16.66 -10.98
N MET A 479 2.20 -15.67 -11.16
CA MET A 479 3.31 -15.72 -12.11
C MET A 479 4.63 -15.85 -11.34
N SER A 480 5.54 -16.67 -11.85
CA SER A 480 6.85 -16.90 -11.24
C SER A 480 7.97 -16.49 -12.17
N SER A 481 9.00 -15.83 -11.64
CA SER A 481 10.23 -15.59 -12.40
C SER A 481 10.88 -16.92 -12.80
N ARG A 482 11.32 -16.99 -14.06
CA ARG A 482 12.10 -18.15 -14.56
C ARG A 482 13.46 -18.24 -13.90
N GLN A 483 14.09 -17.07 -13.71
CA GLN A 483 15.32 -16.97 -12.94
C GLN A 483 14.99 -17.15 -11.46
N GLN A 484 15.83 -17.93 -10.79
CA GLN A 484 15.85 -18.00 -9.33
C GLN A 484 16.99 -17.14 -8.79
N TYR A 485 16.78 -16.61 -7.60
CA TYR A 485 17.63 -15.62 -6.99
C TYR A 485 18.08 -16.06 -5.60
N ASN A 486 19.30 -15.69 -5.24
CA ASN A 486 19.90 -15.94 -3.93
C ASN A 486 20.09 -14.64 -3.17
N SER A 487 20.11 -14.74 -1.85
CA SER A 487 20.54 -13.69 -0.93
C SER A 487 19.71 -12.40 -0.97
N TYR A 488 18.46 -12.48 -1.45
CA TYR A 488 17.47 -11.42 -1.25
C TYR A 488 16.70 -11.70 0.03
N ASN A 489 16.53 -10.69 0.86
CA ASN A 489 15.81 -10.77 2.13
C ASN A 489 14.47 -10.03 2.11
N GLY A 490 14.05 -9.56 0.94
CA GLY A 490 12.85 -8.77 0.77
C GLY A 490 12.59 -8.35 -0.65
N VAL A 491 11.35 -7.95 -0.90
CA VAL A 491 10.88 -7.41 -2.17
C VAL A 491 9.86 -6.28 -1.93
N SER A 492 9.80 -5.36 -2.87
CA SER A 492 8.78 -4.32 -3.00
C SER A 492 8.34 -4.18 -4.45
N LEU A 493 7.19 -3.56 -4.65
CA LEU A 493 6.57 -3.36 -5.96
C LEU A 493 6.09 -1.91 -6.08
N ASP A 494 6.42 -1.26 -7.20
CA ASP A 494 5.71 -0.06 -7.66
C ASP A 494 5.03 -0.32 -9.01
N ASP A 495 4.38 0.71 -9.56
CA ASP A 495 3.64 0.67 -10.83
C ASP A 495 4.47 0.20 -12.04
N ALA A 496 5.80 0.17 -11.96
CA ALA A 496 6.68 -0.12 -13.08
C ALA A 496 7.73 -1.20 -12.80
N ARG A 497 8.07 -1.48 -11.53
CA ARG A 497 9.30 -2.17 -11.15
C ARG A 497 9.11 -3.09 -9.94
N ILE A 498 9.84 -4.20 -9.97
CA ILE A 498 10.13 -5.00 -8.78
C ILE A 498 11.45 -4.52 -8.18
N ILE A 499 11.48 -4.28 -6.87
CA ILE A 499 12.67 -3.88 -6.13
C ILE A 499 13.01 -5.03 -5.18
N ALA A 500 14.23 -5.55 -5.26
CA ALA A 500 14.66 -6.67 -4.43
C ALA A 500 15.85 -6.27 -3.54
N PHE A 501 15.79 -6.65 -2.26
CA PHE A 501 16.72 -6.16 -1.24
C PHE A 501 17.77 -7.20 -0.85
N LYS A 502 19.05 -6.85 -0.96
CA LYS A 502 20.17 -7.62 -0.39
C LYS A 502 20.66 -7.07 0.95
N VAL A 503 20.11 -5.94 1.38
CA VAL A 503 20.45 -5.29 2.65
C VAL A 503 19.67 -5.95 3.76
N ARG A 504 20.32 -6.60 4.74
CA ARG A 504 19.59 -7.17 5.89
C ARG A 504 19.11 -6.02 6.78
N PHE A 505 17.80 -5.89 6.91
CA PHE A 505 17.20 -5.01 7.90
C PHE A 505 17.09 -5.76 9.22
N PHE A 506 17.67 -5.21 10.27
CA PHE A 506 17.19 -5.53 11.61
C PHE A 506 15.93 -4.70 11.79
N PHE A 507 14.79 -5.23 11.33
CA PHE A 507 13.51 -4.69 11.73
C PHE A 507 13.45 -4.75 13.25
N LEU A 508 13.38 -3.59 13.88
CA LEU A 508 12.88 -3.49 15.24
C LEU A 508 11.38 -3.68 15.17
N SER A 509 10.95 -4.86 14.72
CA SER A 509 9.71 -5.38 15.24
C SER A 509 10.02 -5.63 16.71
N LEU A 510 9.72 -4.63 17.55
CA LEU A 510 9.70 -4.77 18.99
C LEU A 510 8.67 -5.86 19.40
N SER A 511 7.89 -6.39 18.45
CA SER A 511 6.98 -7.54 18.55
C SER A 511 7.62 -8.93 18.30
N ARG A 512 8.87 -9.06 17.81
CA ARG A 512 9.46 -10.36 17.41
C ARG A 512 10.22 -11.12 18.50
N ARG A 513 10.25 -10.60 19.72
CA ARG A 513 10.73 -11.35 20.89
C ARG A 513 9.60 -11.44 21.91
N CYS A 514 8.72 -12.40 21.70
CA CYS A 514 7.97 -13.07 22.75
C CYS A 514 8.32 -14.56 22.66
#